data_AF-A0A380E3Y8-F1
#
_entry.id   AF-A0A380E3Y8-F1
#
_cell.length_a   1.000
_cell.length_b   1.000
_cell.length_c   1.000
_cell.angle_alpha   90.00
_cell.angle_beta   90.00
_cell.angle_gamma   90.00
#
_symmetry.space_group_name_H-M   'P 1'
#
loop_
_entity.id
_entity.type
_entity.pdbx_description
1 polymer ?
#
loop_
_entity_poly.entity_id
_entity_poly.type
_entity_poly.pdbx_seq_one_letter_code
_entity_poly.pdbx_strand_id
1 'polypeptide(L)' 'MYYHQPLLLTPGPTPVPDAIMREIQAPMVGHRSKILKTSHNKHFKV' A
#
# COMPACT_ATOMS: atom_id res chain seq x y z
N MET A 1 -8.56 20.07 0.46
CA MET A 1 -7.32 20.11 -0.35
C MET A 1 -7.48 19.10 -1.46
N TYR A 2 -7.61 19.53 -2.71
CA TYR A 2 -7.67 18.63 -3.87
C TYR A 2 -6.25 18.23 -4.23
N TYR A 3 -5.91 16.95 -4.08
CA TYR A 3 -4.62 16.41 -4.50
C TYR A 3 -4.61 16.34 -6.02
N HIS A 4 -4.13 17.40 -6.68
CA HIS A 4 -3.72 17.28 -8.08
C HIS A 4 -2.53 16.33 -8.09
N GLN A 5 -2.73 15.08 -8.53
CA GLN A 5 -1.62 14.15 -8.71
C GLN A 5 -0.72 14.74 -9.80
N PRO A 6 0.51 15.19 -9.47
CA PRO A 6 1.42 15.64 -10.51
C PRO A 6 1.70 14.44 -11.42
N LEU A 7 1.53 14.63 -12.73
CA LEU A 7 2.04 13.68 -13.71
C LEU A 7 3.54 13.53 -13.43
N LEU A 8 3.94 12.39 -12.88
CA LEU A 8 5.33 12.07 -12.59
C LEU A 8 6.04 11.84 -13.93
N LEU A 9 6.75 12.86 -14.39
CA LEU A 9 7.53 12.86 -15.63
C LEU A 9 8.97 12.33 -15.42
N THR A 10 9.27 11.83 -14.22
CA THR A 10 10.48 11.06 -13.95
C THR A 10 10.18 9.57 -14.23
N PRO A 11 11.19 8.75 -14.60
CA PRO A 11 11.00 7.32 -14.88
C PRO A 11 10.46 6.52 -13.68
N GLY A 12 10.39 7.13 -12.50
CA GLY A 12 9.72 6.61 -11.32
C GLY A 12 9.99 7.47 -10.08
N PRO A 13 9.26 7.22 -8.98
CA PRO A 13 8.13 6.30 -8.84
C PRO A 13 6.86 6.78 -9.56
N THR A 14 5.88 5.90 -9.79
CA THR A 14 4.59 6.27 -10.41
C THR A 14 3.64 6.90 -9.37
N PRO A 15 2.65 7.72 -9.81
CA PRO A 15 1.62 8.22 -8.91
C PRO A 15 0.84 7.05 -8.27
N VAL A 16 0.63 7.12 -6.96
CA VAL A 16 -0.03 6.06 -6.19
C VAL A 16 -1.54 6.36 -6.07
N PRO A 17 -2.43 5.42 -6.42
CA PRO A 17 -3.87 5.57 -6.24
C PRO A 17 -4.27 5.80 -4.76
N ASP A 18 -5.35 6.56 -4.54
CA ASP A 18 -5.81 6.91 -3.19
C ASP A 18 -6.05 5.69 -2.28
N ALA A 19 -6.53 4.58 -2.83
CA ALA A 19 -6.73 3.35 -2.07
C ALA A 19 -5.41 2.80 -1.49
N ILE A 20 -4.33 2.85 -2.27
CA ILE A 20 -3.01 2.41 -1.83
C ILE A 20 -2.42 3.45 -0.88
N MET A 21 -2.57 4.76 -1.17
CA MET A 21 -2.12 5.84 -0.28
C MET A 21 -2.73 5.75 1.12
N ARG A 22 -3.99 5.32 1.22
CA ARG A 22 -4.65 5.07 2.53
C ARG A 22 -4.07 3.87 3.24
N GLU A 23 -3.82 2.78 2.53
CA GLU A 23 -3.31 1.54 3.12
C GLU A 23 -1.86 1.68 3.61
N ILE A 24 -1.00 2.42 2.88
CA ILE A 24 0.39 2.65 3.32
C ILE A 24 0.48 3.52 4.57
N GLN A 25 -0.57 4.27 4.89
CA GLN A 25 -0.69 5.06 6.12
C GLN A 25 -1.20 4.22 7.30
N ALA A 26 -1.54 2.95 7.09
CA ALA A 26 -1.96 2.05 8.15
C ALA A 26 -0.81 1.79 9.16
N PRO A 27 -1.14 1.46 10.42
CA PRO A 27 -0.13 1.12 11.41
C PRO A 27 0.76 -0.04 10.95
N MET A 28 2.07 0.10 11.17
CA MET A 28 3.02 -0.96 10.85
C MET A 28 2.67 -2.26 11.59
N VAL A 29 2.65 -3.35 10.85
CA VAL A 29 2.38 -4.69 11.39
C VAL A 29 3.69 -5.46 11.51
N GLY A 30 3.95 -6.04 12.68
CA GLY A 30 5.17 -6.83 12.90
C GLY A 30 5.23 -8.08 12.02
N HIS A 31 6.43 -8.43 11.54
CA HIS A 31 6.64 -9.53 10.59
C HIS A 31 6.22 -10.92 11.10
N ARG A 32 6.26 -11.15 12.43
CA ARG A 32 5.80 -12.40 13.06
C ARG A 32 4.37 -12.34 13.58
N SER A 33 3.67 -11.23 13.36
CA SER A 33 2.31 -11.09 13.86
C SER A 33 1.37 -12.06 13.15
N LYS A 34 0.38 -12.55 13.90
CA LYS A 34 -0.69 -13.39 13.33
C LYS A 34 -1.46 -12.64 12.24
N ILE A 35 -1.57 -11.30 12.37
CA ILE A 35 -2.25 -10.43 11.42
C ILE A 35 -1.59 -10.49 10.03
N LEU A 36 -0.26 -10.37 9.95
CA LEU A 36 0.46 -10.49 8.68
C LEU A 36 0.25 -11.88 8.06
N LYS A 37 0.39 -12.94 8.87
CA LYS A 37 0.19 -14.34 8.42
C LYS A 37 -1.24 -14.56 7.88
N THR A 38 -2.25 -14.03 8.56
CA THR A 38 -3.64 -14.14 8.12
C THR A 38 -3.90 -13.36 6.83
N SER A 39 -3.32 -12.16 6.66
CA SER A 39 -3.45 -11.38 5.42
C SER A 39 -2.78 -12.10 4.25
N HIS A 40 -1.56 -12.62 4.45
CA HIS A 40 -0.84 -13.39 3.46
C HIS A 40 -1.62 -14.62 3.00
N ASN A 41 -2.16 -15.41 3.94
CA ASN A 41 -2.95 -16.61 3.63
C ASN A 41 -4.31 -16.32 2.98
N LYS A 42 -4.83 -15.08 3.07
CA LYS A 42 -6.06 -14.68 2.40
C LYS A 42 -5.83 -14.30 0.94
N HIS A 43 -4.72 -13.63 0.64
CA HIS A 43 -4.41 -13.15 -0.71
C HIS A 43 -3.58 -14.12 -1.54
N PHE A 44 -2.73 -14.92 -0.90
CA PHE A 44 -1.77 -15.81 -1.56
C PHE A 44 -2.03 -17.28 -1.16
N LYS A 45 -3.29 -17.73 -1.22
CA LYS A 45 -3.57 -19.17 -1.11
C LYS A 45 -2.89 -19.90 -2.28
N VAL A 46 -1.81 -20.61 -1.97
CA VAL A 46 -1.32 -21.77 -2.73
C VAL A 46 -1.99 -23.04 -2.20
#